data_AF-A0A822F9D7-F1
#
_entry.id   AF-A0A822F9D7-F1
#
_cell.length_a   1.000
_cell.length_b   1.000
_cell.length_c   1.000
_cell.angle_alpha   90.00
_cell.angle_beta   90.00
_cell.angle_gamma   90.00
#
_symmetry.space_group_name_H-M   'P 1'
#
loop_
_entity.id
_entity.type
_entity.pdbx_description
1 polymer ?
#
loop_
_entity_poly.entity_id
_entity_poly.type
_entity_poly.pdbx_seq_one_letter_code
_entity_poly.pdbx_strand_id
1 'polypeptide(L)' 'RGAYFADDPRKSNGYAPPDANTNRRVIFYNKVILGVESEQQNTNNTLSAAPPNHHSVHAIG' A
#
# COMPACT_ATOMS: atom_id res chain seq x y z
N ARG A 1 -3.90 1.58 12.07
CA ARG A 1 -4.43 0.51 11.18
C ARG A 1 -5.00 1.18 9.94
N GLY A 2 -4.59 0.77 8.74
CA GLY A 2 -5.02 1.36 7.46
C GLY A 2 -4.98 0.32 6.34
N ALA A 3 -5.40 0.71 5.14
CA ALA A 3 -5.27 -0.09 3.93
C ALA A 3 -4.02 0.33 3.15
N TYR A 4 -3.26 -0.65 2.66
CA TYR A 4 -2.01 -0.43 1.93
C TYR A 4 -2.22 -0.75 0.45
N PHE A 5 -1.73 0.15 -0.39
CA PHE A 5 -1.77 0.01 -1.84
C PHE A 5 -0.36 0.29 -2.38
N ALA A 6 -0.04 -0.27 -3.54
CA ALA A 6 1.18 0.02 -4.26
C ALA A 6 0.85 0.38 -5.70
N ASP A 7 1.61 1.34 -6.21
CA ASP A 7 1.64 1.74 -7.62
C ASP A 7 2.36 0.68 -8.49
N ASP A 8 3.44 0.11 -7.97
CA ASP A 8 4.15 -1.00 -8.60
C ASP A 8 3.53 -2.37 -8.22
N PRO A 9 2.95 -3.11 -9.18
CA PRO A 9 2.31 -4.40 -8.91
C PRO A 9 3.27 -5.46 -8.38
N ARG A 10 4.59 -5.33 -8.61
CA ARG A 10 5.61 -6.25 -8.08
C ARG A 10 5.70 -6.17 -6.55
N LYS A 11 5.49 -4.97 -5.97
CA LYS A 11 5.47 -4.78 -4.51
C LYS A 11 4.29 -5.54 -3.91
N SER A 12 3.08 -5.37 -4.45
CA SER A 12 1.90 -6.10 -4.00
C SER A 12 1.99 -7.61 -4.25
N ASN A 13 2.62 -8.05 -5.35
CA ASN A 13 2.83 -9.46 -5.65
C ASN A 13 3.63 -10.19 -4.56
N GLY A 14 4.59 -9.52 -3.92
CA GLY A 14 5.37 -10.06 -2.80
C GLY A 14 4.51 -10.45 -1.59
N TYR A 15 3.33 -9.85 -1.45
CA TYR A 15 2.37 -10.15 -0.38
C TYR A 15 1.28 -11.15 -0.79
N ALA A 16 1.28 -11.62 -2.04
CA ALA A 16 0.37 -12.63 -2.55
C ALA A 16 1.09 -13.98 -2.67
N PRO A 17 1.02 -14.86 -1.64
CA PRO A 17 1.66 -16.17 -1.72
C PRO A 17 1.07 -16.97 -2.90
N PRO A 18 1.90 -17.73 -3.64
CA PRO A 18 1.41 -18.54 -4.74
C PRO A 18 0.53 -19.67 -4.22
N ASP A 19 -0.50 -20.02 -4.99
CA ASP A 19 -1.26 -21.24 -4.77
C ASP A 19 -0.32 -22.46 -4.92
N ALA A 20 -0.40 -23.40 -3.97
CA ALA A 20 0.54 -24.52 -3.87
C ALA A 20 0.48 -25.50 -5.06
N ASN A 21 -0.67 -25.57 -5.75
CA ASN A 21 -0.91 -26.57 -6.79
C ASN A 21 -0.77 -25.98 -8.21
N THR A 22 -1.13 -24.71 -8.38
CA THR A 22 -1.19 -24.05 -9.68
C THR A 22 -0.09 -22.99 -9.88
N ASN A 23 0.63 -22.62 -8.82
CA ASN A 23 1.58 -21.51 -8.79
C ASN A 23 0.97 -20.18 -9.29
N ARG A 24 -0.36 -20.05 -9.23
CA ARG A 24 -1.09 -18.84 -9.63
C ARG A 24 -1.20 -17.88 -8.46
N ARG A 25 -1.35 -16.60 -8.79
CA ARG A 25 -1.56 -15.50 -7.84
C ARG A 25 -2.68 -14.61 -8.33
N VAL A 26 -3.40 -14.00 -7.40
CA VAL A 26 -4.42 -12.98 -7.69
C VAL A 26 -3.94 -11.65 -7.14
N ILE A 27 -4.03 -10.61 -7.97
CA ILE A 27 -3.71 -9.22 -7.60
C ILE A 27 -4.94 -8.37 -7.89
N PHE A 28 -5.29 -7.49 -6.96
CA PHE A 28 -6.43 -6.59 -7.10
C PHE A 28 -5.99 -5.22 -7.57
N TYR A 29 -6.56 -4.75 -8.68
CA TYR A 29 -6.43 -3.37 -9.14
C TYR A 29 -7.66 -2.59 -8.71
N ASN A 30 -7.47 -1.55 -7.92
CA ASN A 30 -8.54 -0.72 -7.40
C ASN A 30 -8.25 0.75 -7.70
N LYS A 31 -9.31 1.51 -8.02
CA LYS A 31 -9.23 2.97 -7.96
C LYS A 31 -9.43 3.40 -6.52
N VAL A 32 -8.46 4.12 -5.97
CA VAL A 32 -8.49 4.62 -4.58
C VAL A 32 -8.52 6.15 -4.62
N ILE A 33 -9.41 6.74 -3.83
CA ILE A 33 -9.46 8.20 -3.65
C ILE A 33 -8.47 8.54 -2.53
N LEU A 34 -7.35 9.17 -2.88
CA LEU A 34 -6.26 9.47 -1.95
C LEU A 34 -6.47 10.80 -1.20
N GLY A 35 -7.23 11.73 -1.77
CA GLY A 35 -7.47 13.05 -1.16
C GLY A 35 -6.19 13.88 -1.08
N VAL A 36 -6.01 14.57 0.05
CA VAL A 36 -4.76 15.30 0.36
C VAL A 36 -3.76 14.34 0.98
N GLU A 37 -2.63 14.14 0.31
CA GLU A 37 -1.59 13.17 0.68
C GLU A 37 -0.52 13.79 1.59
N SER A 38 -0.12 13.07 2.63
CA SER A 38 1.08 13.40 3.41
C SER A 38 2.25 12.55 2.92
N GLU A 39 3.32 13.20 2.47
CA GLU A 39 4.57 12.50 2.16
C GLU A 39 5.35 12.19 3.44
N GLN A 40 5.80 10.95 3.60
CA GLN A 40 6.57 10.51 4.76
C GLN A 40 7.75 9.63 4.34
N GLN A 41 8.89 9.78 5.01
CA GLN A 41 10.05 8.92 4.78
C GLN A 41 9.74 7.48 5.23
N ASN A 42 10.17 6.51 4.43
CA ASN A 42 9.95 5.07 4.62
C ASN A 42 10.59 4.48 5.91
N THR A 43 11.29 5.29 6.70
CA THR A 43 11.84 4.92 8.01
C THR A 43 10.81 5.01 9.14
N ASN A 44 9.66 5.65 8.90
CA ASN A 44 8.60 5.77 9.89
C ASN A 44 7.70 4.52 9.90
N ASN A 45 8.16 3.45 10.56
CA ASN A 45 7.42 2.19 10.71
C ASN A 45 6.20 2.27 11.66
N THR A 46 5.87 3.46 12.17
CA THR A 46 4.68 3.63 12.99
C THR A 46 3.45 3.60 12.07
N LEU A 47 2.66 2.53 12.14
CA LEU A 47 1.40 2.35 11.39
C LEU A 47 0.30 3.30 11.92
N SER A 48 0.57 4.59 11.82
CA SER A 48 -0.26 5.70 12.27
C SER A 48 -1.22 6.15 11.17
N ALA A 49 -2.31 6.80 11.57
CA ALA A 49 -3.22 7.44 10.62
C ALA A 49 -2.52 8.61 9.91
N ALA A 50 -3.07 9.06 8.80
CA ALA A 50 -2.61 10.30 8.17
C ALA A 50 -2.64 11.46 9.20
N PRO A 51 -1.67 12.38 9.15
CA PRO A 51 -1.64 13.53 10.06
C PRO A 51 -2.88 14.42 9.87
N PRO A 52 -3.19 15.34 10.81
CA PRO A 52 -4.31 16.26 10.67
C PRO A 52 -4.31 16.97 9.31
N ASN A 53 -5.51 17.17 8.74
CA ASN A 53 -5.75 17.76 7.42
C ASN A 53 -5.29 16.92 6.21
N HIS A 54 -4.85 15.68 6.43
CA HIS A 54 -4.51 14.74 5.36
C HIS A 54 -5.42 13.52 5.41
N HIS A 55 -5.55 12.85 4.26
CA HIS A 55 -6.47 11.71 4.07
C HIS A 55 -5.71 10.41 3.83
N SER A 56 -4.49 10.50 3.30
CA SER A 56 -3.63 9.36 3.00
C SER A 56 -2.17 9.68 3.33
N VAL A 57 -1.35 8.64 3.36
CA VAL A 57 0.10 8.73 3.52
C VAL A 57 0.76 8.11 2.30
N HIS A 58 1.67 8.87 1.67
CA HIS A 58 2.53 8.39 0.61
C HIS A 58 3.95 8.22 1.18
N ALA A 59 4.40 6.98 1.27
CA ALA A 59 5.77 6.68 1.67
C ALA A 59 6.73 7.02 0.52
N ILE A 60 7.62 7.98 0.74
CA ILE A 60 8.69 8.38 -0.17
C ILE A 60 10.02 7.80 0.34
N GLY A 61 10.82 7.25 -0.58
CA GLY A 61 12.07 6.54 -0.28
C GLY A 61 12.15 5.20 -0.97
#